data_AF-A0A1G2YP76-F1
#
_entry.id   AF-A0A1G2YP76-F1
#
_cell.length_a   1.000
_cell.length_b   1.000
_cell.length_c   1.000
_cell.angle_alpha   90.00
_cell.angle_beta   90.00
_cell.angle_gamma   90.00
#
_symmetry.space_group_name_H-M   'P 1'
#
loop_
_entity.id
_entity.type
_entity.pdbx_description
1 polymer ?
#
loop_
_entity_poly.entity_id
_entity_poly.type
_entity_poly.pdbx_seq_one_letter_code
_entity_poly.pdbx_strand_id
1 'polypeptide(L)'
;MGASLHNGSLTATSSGFWNTTPAAIPAGWIQTHTSLYTTGSMFVQCSSGGIATNNTGELVRANHKYTVSARLGGSSGNTATVKVYATQNADGTGNKVELVQVSRTGNSSDGYTLFMVSNTGASASTTVEGYFVQVVLATDGYYDDIVIYSQPDETLMPACCGDSDHPYPIGDLNFDCYVNWYDLWKFGDQWLAACAGPNWCDGADISHDSDVKFNDFAIFADHWLDCRDPQLPCGYSHP
;
A
#
# COMPACT_ATOMS: atom_id res chain seq x y z
N MET A 1 -7.12 -2.71 -0.69
CA MET A 1 -6.29 -3.40 0.33
C MET A 1 -4.84 -3.37 -0.14
N GLY A 2 -3.90 -2.94 0.70
CA GLY A 2 -2.48 -2.89 0.33
C GLY A 2 -1.88 -4.29 0.12
N ALA A 3 -0.90 -4.40 -0.78
CA ALA A 3 -0.14 -5.63 -0.97
C ALA A 3 1.08 -5.60 -0.06
N SER A 4 1.27 -6.65 0.74
CA SER A 4 2.54 -6.85 1.46
C SER A 4 3.57 -7.36 0.46
N LEU A 5 4.67 -6.62 0.31
CA LEU A 5 5.68 -6.85 -0.72
C LEU A 5 6.93 -7.56 -0.18
N HIS A 6 7.11 -7.47 1.14
CA HIS A 6 8.09 -8.24 1.90
C HIS A 6 7.56 -8.34 3.32
N ASN A 7 7.46 -9.55 3.84
CA ASN A 7 6.98 -9.79 5.18
C ASN A 7 7.90 -10.80 5.85
N GLY A 8 8.64 -10.34 6.85
CA GLY A 8 9.11 -11.28 7.85
C GLY A 8 10.30 -10.81 8.65
N SER A 9 10.42 -11.46 9.80
CA SER A 9 11.66 -11.59 10.55
C SER A 9 12.79 -12.02 9.63
N LEU A 10 14.01 -11.55 9.93
CA LEU A 10 15.22 -11.94 9.21
C LEU A 10 15.61 -13.38 9.57
N THR A 11 14.73 -14.32 9.25
CA THR A 11 14.77 -15.70 9.71
C THR A 11 15.91 -16.44 9.01
N ALA A 12 17.01 -16.62 9.73
CA ALA A 12 18.09 -17.53 9.36
C ALA A 12 17.94 -18.87 10.09
N THR A 13 18.63 -19.89 9.59
CA THR A 13 18.63 -21.23 10.23
C THR A 13 19.75 -21.41 11.26
N SER A 14 20.73 -20.50 11.28
CA SER A 14 21.81 -20.49 12.26
C SER A 14 22.29 -19.05 12.54
N SER A 15 23.03 -18.85 13.63
CA SER A 15 23.83 -17.65 13.83
C SER A 15 25.20 -17.79 13.15
N GLY A 16 25.85 -16.67 12.83
CA GLY A 16 27.15 -16.69 12.16
C GLY A 16 27.40 -15.51 11.23
N PHE A 17 28.66 -15.37 10.81
CA PHE A 17 29.02 -14.40 9.77
C PHE A 17 28.55 -14.92 8.42
N TRP A 18 27.90 -14.06 7.63
CA TRP A 18 27.28 -14.46 6.36
C TRP A 18 28.30 -14.99 5.33
N ASN A 19 29.55 -14.52 5.38
CA ASN A 19 30.61 -14.93 4.45
C ASN A 19 31.21 -16.32 4.77
N THR A 20 31.03 -16.84 5.99
CA THR A 20 31.57 -18.15 6.39
C THR A 20 30.49 -19.13 6.81
N THR A 21 29.27 -18.65 7.07
CA THR A 21 28.13 -19.45 7.53
C THR A 21 26.93 -19.18 6.64
N PRO A 22 26.80 -19.86 5.48
CA PRO A 22 25.68 -19.62 4.55
C PRO A 22 24.29 -19.78 5.20
N ALA A 23 24.16 -20.71 6.16
CA ALA A 23 22.94 -20.95 6.92
C ALA A 23 22.52 -19.76 7.82
N ALA A 24 23.42 -18.80 8.04
CA ALA A 24 23.16 -17.56 8.76
C ALA A 24 22.56 -16.46 7.88
N ILE A 25 22.50 -16.64 6.56
CA ILE A 25 21.89 -15.67 5.64
C ILE A 25 20.37 -15.89 5.64
N PRO A 26 19.55 -14.89 6.01
CA PRO A 26 18.10 -14.99 5.89
C PRO A 26 17.67 -15.22 4.44
N ALA A 27 16.59 -15.98 4.24
CA ALA A 27 16.12 -16.29 2.89
C ALA A 27 15.84 -15.02 2.07
N GLY A 28 16.29 -15.00 0.80
CA GLY A 28 16.14 -13.87 -0.12
C GLY A 28 17.15 -12.73 0.06
N TRP A 29 17.99 -12.76 1.11
CA TRP A 29 19.02 -11.75 1.33
C TRP A 29 20.34 -12.12 0.67
N ILE A 30 21.02 -11.11 0.13
CA ILE A 30 22.33 -11.23 -0.48
C ILE A 30 23.26 -10.22 0.19
N GLN A 31 24.43 -10.69 0.64
CA GLN A 31 25.50 -9.84 1.13
C GLN A 31 26.21 -9.17 -0.05
N THR A 32 26.33 -7.84 -0.03
CA THR A 32 27.12 -7.10 -1.02
C THR A 32 28.43 -6.57 -0.43
N HIS A 33 28.53 -6.43 0.89
CA HIS A 33 29.77 -6.11 1.59
C HIS A 33 30.02 -7.03 2.79
N THR A 34 31.30 -7.33 3.04
CA THR A 34 31.74 -8.11 4.21
C THR A 34 31.34 -7.41 5.50
N SER A 35 31.06 -8.18 6.56
CA SER A 35 30.70 -7.73 7.94
C SER A 35 29.20 -7.73 8.31
N LEU A 36 28.42 -8.65 7.74
CA LEU A 36 27.10 -9.01 8.28
C LEU A 36 27.20 -10.28 9.14
N TYR A 37 26.49 -10.27 10.26
CA TYR A 37 26.43 -11.35 11.22
C TYR A 37 24.99 -11.54 11.70
N THR A 38 24.47 -12.77 11.65
CA THR A 38 23.19 -13.10 12.29
C THR A 38 23.47 -13.55 13.71
N THR A 39 22.81 -12.91 14.69
CA THR A 39 23.06 -13.16 16.11
C THR A 39 22.40 -14.43 16.61
N GLY A 40 22.76 -14.86 17.83
CA GLY A 40 22.10 -15.98 18.50
C GLY A 40 20.60 -15.75 18.77
N SER A 41 20.16 -14.49 18.77
CA SER A 41 18.75 -14.09 18.88
C SER A 41 18.08 -13.86 17.52
N MET A 42 18.75 -14.23 16.42
CA MET A 42 18.23 -14.23 15.03
C MET A 42 17.95 -12.86 14.39
N PHE A 43 18.39 -11.77 15.00
CA PHE A 43 18.46 -10.47 14.29
C PHE A 43 19.80 -10.31 13.57
N VAL A 44 19.84 -9.42 12.58
CA VAL A 44 21.04 -9.15 11.79
C VAL A 44 21.80 -7.97 12.38
N GLN A 45 23.09 -8.17 12.61
CA GLN A 45 24.03 -7.12 12.97
C GLN A 45 24.88 -6.77 11.75
N CYS A 46 24.95 -5.49 11.45
CA CYS A 46 25.84 -4.91 10.47
C CYS A 46 26.90 -4.04 11.17
N SER A 47 28.15 -4.19 10.76
CA SER A 47 29.26 -3.35 11.22
C SER A 47 30.20 -3.01 10.07
N SER A 48 30.95 -1.90 10.18
CA SER A 48 32.01 -1.53 9.23
C SER A 48 31.53 -1.37 7.78
N GLY A 49 30.34 -0.80 7.58
CA GLY A 49 29.78 -0.51 6.27
C GLY A 49 29.22 -1.74 5.54
N GLY A 50 28.80 -2.77 6.27
CA GLY A 50 28.12 -3.91 5.67
C GLY A 50 26.83 -3.49 4.96
N ILE A 51 26.57 -4.11 3.82
CA ILE A 51 25.37 -3.86 3.02
C ILE A 51 24.81 -5.22 2.64
N ALA A 52 23.50 -5.35 2.82
CA ALA A 52 22.74 -6.51 2.36
C ALA A 52 21.51 -6.02 1.60
N THR A 53 21.13 -6.79 0.58
CA THR A 53 19.98 -6.46 -0.27
C THR A 53 19.04 -7.65 -0.35
N ASN A 54 17.74 -7.37 -0.41
CA ASN A 54 16.71 -8.34 -0.75
C ASN A 54 15.94 -7.80 -1.95
N ASN A 55 16.02 -8.52 -3.07
CA ASN A 55 15.23 -8.23 -4.26
C ASN A 55 13.93 -9.01 -4.14
N THR A 56 12.83 -8.32 -3.86
CA THR A 56 11.57 -9.01 -3.49
C THR A 56 10.91 -9.69 -4.69
N GLY A 57 11.27 -9.28 -5.91
CA GLY A 57 10.61 -9.70 -7.15
C GLY A 57 9.28 -8.98 -7.42
N GLU A 58 8.80 -8.18 -6.48
CA GLU A 58 7.56 -7.42 -6.60
C GLU A 58 7.75 -6.18 -7.48
N LEU A 59 6.74 -5.86 -8.28
CA LEU A 59 6.75 -4.69 -9.15
C LEU A 59 6.25 -3.44 -8.42
N VAL A 60 6.88 -2.31 -8.75
CA VAL A 60 6.48 -0.97 -8.33
C VAL A 60 5.27 -0.53 -9.13
N ARG A 61 4.21 -0.15 -8.42
CA ARG A 61 3.01 0.47 -8.98
C ARG A 61 3.11 1.99 -8.93
N ALA A 62 2.77 2.66 -10.02
CA ALA A 62 2.65 4.11 -10.04
C ALA A 62 1.56 4.60 -9.07
N ASN A 63 1.69 5.82 -8.56
CA ASN A 63 0.73 6.46 -7.65
C ASN A 63 0.46 5.65 -6.38
N HIS A 64 1.37 4.75 -5.99
CA HIS A 64 1.34 4.07 -4.69
C HIS A 64 2.33 4.72 -3.73
N LYS A 65 1.95 4.82 -2.45
CA LYS A 65 2.87 5.09 -1.35
C LYS A 65 3.41 3.78 -0.81
N TYR A 66 4.69 3.78 -0.45
CA TYR A 66 5.36 2.64 0.15
C TYR A 66 5.65 2.95 1.61
N THR A 67 5.26 2.04 2.49
CA THR A 67 5.59 2.11 3.90
C THR A 67 6.59 1.02 4.22
N VAL A 68 7.62 1.39 4.96
CA VAL A 68 8.56 0.43 5.54
C VAL A 68 8.48 0.52 7.06
N SER A 69 8.39 -0.63 7.70
CA SER A 69 8.54 -0.78 9.14
C SER A 69 9.65 -1.77 9.43
N ALA A 70 10.52 -1.44 10.40
CA ALA A 70 11.65 -2.27 10.77
C ALA A 70 11.99 -2.11 12.25
N ARG A 71 12.42 -3.18 12.91
CA ARG A 71 12.93 -3.11 14.28
C ARG A 71 14.42 -2.81 14.20
N LEU A 72 14.79 -1.61 14.65
CA LEU A 72 16.15 -1.09 14.50
C LEU A 72 16.81 -0.85 15.86
N GLY A 73 18.13 -1.04 15.91
CA GLY A 73 18.96 -0.80 17.08
C GLY A 73 20.42 -0.54 16.69
N GLY A 74 21.31 -0.40 17.66
CA GLY A 74 22.74 -0.27 17.39
C GLY A 74 23.52 0.35 18.54
N SER A 75 24.84 0.25 18.47
CA SER A 75 25.76 0.96 19.37
C SER A 75 25.70 2.48 19.17
N SER A 76 26.09 3.24 20.20
CA SER A 76 26.19 4.70 20.13
C SER A 76 27.08 5.15 18.96
N GLY A 77 26.62 6.15 18.20
CA GLY A 77 27.31 6.69 17.02
C GLY A 77 26.98 5.97 15.70
N ASN A 78 26.38 4.79 15.74
CA ASN A 78 25.88 4.11 14.55
C ASN A 78 24.41 4.48 14.31
N THR A 79 23.96 4.45 13.06
CA THR A 79 22.54 4.65 12.72
C THR A 79 22.13 3.52 11.82
N ALA A 80 21.26 2.63 12.31
CA ALA A 80 20.68 1.58 11.49
C ALA A 80 19.72 2.21 10.49
N THR A 81 19.82 1.86 9.22
CA THR A 81 18.98 2.43 8.14
C THR A 81 18.52 1.32 7.21
N VAL A 82 17.21 1.24 7.00
CA VAL A 82 16.59 0.40 5.97
C VAL A 82 16.07 1.32 4.88
N LYS A 83 16.45 1.04 3.64
CA LYS A 83 16.01 1.75 2.45
C LYS A 83 15.23 0.83 1.53
N VAL A 84 14.20 1.36 0.91
CA VAL A 84 13.42 0.69 -0.13
C VAL A 84 13.59 1.46 -1.42
N TYR A 85 13.98 0.75 -2.48
CA TYR A 85 14.21 1.31 -3.80
C TYR A 85 13.28 0.69 -4.83
N ALA A 86 12.87 1.50 -5.80
CA ALA A 86 12.48 1.04 -7.13
C ALA A 86 13.75 0.81 -7.94
N THR A 87 13.99 -0.42 -8.39
CA THR A 87 15.19 -0.81 -9.12
C THR A 87 14.82 -1.35 -10.50
N GLN A 88 15.49 -0.86 -11.54
CA GLN A 88 15.12 -1.18 -12.93
C GLN A 88 15.11 -2.68 -13.25
N ASN A 89 16.09 -3.43 -12.73
CA ASN A 89 16.24 -4.86 -13.00
C ASN A 89 15.89 -5.70 -11.76
N ALA A 90 15.32 -6.88 -11.99
CA ALA A 90 14.89 -7.81 -10.93
C ALA A 90 16.05 -8.33 -10.05
N ASP A 91 17.27 -8.34 -10.59
CA ASP A 91 18.49 -8.72 -9.86
C ASP A 91 19.04 -7.60 -8.96
N GLY A 92 18.36 -6.44 -8.92
CA GLY A 92 18.77 -5.33 -8.10
C GLY A 92 19.82 -4.41 -8.74
N THR A 93 20.09 -4.58 -10.05
CA THR A 93 20.99 -3.72 -10.85
C THR A 93 20.22 -2.64 -11.63
N GLY A 94 20.96 -1.75 -12.30
CA GLY A 94 20.39 -0.68 -13.12
C GLY A 94 20.04 0.58 -12.31
N ASN A 95 19.16 1.42 -12.87
CA ASN A 95 18.73 2.66 -12.23
C ASN A 95 17.94 2.39 -10.94
N LYS A 96 18.20 3.20 -9.91
CA LYS A 96 17.51 3.10 -8.60
C LYS A 96 16.89 4.43 -8.22
N VAL A 97 15.67 4.38 -7.70
CA VAL A 97 14.96 5.53 -7.12
C VAL A 97 14.51 5.14 -5.72
N GLU A 98 14.88 5.93 -4.71
CA GLU A 98 14.47 5.67 -3.33
C GLU A 98 12.96 5.93 -3.19
N LEU A 99 12.24 4.95 -2.65
CA LEU A 99 10.80 5.03 -2.39
C LEU A 99 10.54 5.49 -0.96
N VAL A 100 11.21 4.88 0.01
CA VAL A 100 11.06 5.19 1.44
C VAL A 100 12.28 4.71 2.21
N GLN A 101 12.55 5.33 3.36
CA GLN A 101 13.54 4.87 4.31
C GLN A 101 13.07 5.04 5.75
N VAL A 102 13.60 4.20 6.63
CA VAL A 102 13.54 4.35 8.10
C VAL A 102 14.94 4.25 8.67
N SER A 103 15.21 5.04 9.70
CA SER A 103 16.50 5.02 10.38
C SER A 103 16.34 5.19 11.88
N ARG A 104 17.26 4.63 12.64
CA ARG A 104 17.36 4.86 14.09
C ARG A 104 18.82 4.95 14.51
N THR A 105 19.18 6.05 15.18
CA THR A 105 20.48 6.18 15.83
C THR A 105 20.56 5.22 17.02
N GLY A 106 21.65 4.47 17.09
CA GLY A 106 21.96 3.55 18.16
C GLY A 106 22.34 4.27 19.46
N ASN A 107 22.14 3.58 20.58
CA ASN A 107 22.54 4.03 21.90
C ASN A 107 23.06 2.83 22.67
N SER A 108 24.29 2.93 23.21
CA SER A 108 24.92 1.84 23.93
C SER A 108 24.15 1.41 25.19
N SER A 109 23.32 2.28 25.77
CA SER A 109 22.45 1.89 26.89
C SER A 109 21.36 0.90 26.50
N ASP A 110 20.99 0.84 25.21
CA ASP A 110 19.94 -0.05 24.73
C ASP A 110 20.41 -1.51 24.61
N GLY A 111 21.73 -1.73 24.63
CA GLY A 111 22.34 -3.03 24.36
C GLY A 111 21.92 -3.55 22.98
N TYR A 112 21.31 -4.74 22.93
CA TYR A 112 20.78 -5.36 21.71
C TYR A 112 19.25 -5.18 21.56
N THR A 113 18.66 -4.21 22.27
CA THR A 113 17.24 -3.92 22.13
C THR A 113 16.96 -3.29 20.78
N LEU A 114 15.93 -3.80 20.10
CA LEU A 114 15.44 -3.28 18.83
C LEU A 114 14.11 -2.56 19.03
N PHE A 115 13.94 -1.44 18.34
CA PHE A 115 12.77 -0.58 18.46
C PHE A 115 12.05 -0.48 17.13
N MET A 116 10.72 -0.55 17.20
CA MET A 116 9.89 -0.43 16.01
C MET A 116 9.96 1.00 15.48
N VAL A 117 10.38 1.15 14.23
CA VAL A 117 10.27 2.41 13.47
C VAL A 117 9.47 2.16 12.20
N SER A 118 8.76 3.18 11.75
CA SER A 118 7.96 3.13 10.52
C SER A 118 7.98 4.48 9.83
N ASN A 119 7.96 4.47 8.51
CA ASN A 119 7.83 5.67 7.70
C ASN A 119 7.12 5.34 6.39
N THR A 120 6.38 6.31 5.87
CA THR A 120 5.69 6.23 4.58
C THR A 120 6.30 7.24 3.63
N GLY A 121 6.74 6.77 2.47
CA GLY A 121 7.37 7.60 1.45
C GLY A 121 6.37 8.46 0.67
N ALA A 122 6.90 9.23 -0.27
CA ALA A 122 6.10 9.86 -1.30
C ALA A 122 5.55 8.82 -2.28
N SER A 123 4.62 9.25 -3.12
CA SER A 123 4.00 8.41 -4.13
C SER A 123 4.98 8.11 -5.25
N ALA A 124 5.05 6.85 -5.65
CA ALA A 124 5.91 6.42 -6.73
C ALA A 124 5.50 7.09 -8.05
N SER A 125 6.47 7.68 -8.73
CA SER A 125 6.28 8.27 -10.06
C SER A 125 5.91 7.21 -11.08
N THR A 126 5.13 7.58 -12.10
CA THR A 126 4.87 6.75 -13.28
C THR A 126 6.14 6.34 -14.03
N THR A 127 7.24 7.09 -13.87
CA THR A 127 8.54 6.78 -14.50
C THR A 127 9.23 5.54 -13.94
N VAL A 128 8.84 5.09 -12.74
CA VAL A 128 9.37 3.87 -12.11
C VAL A 128 8.33 2.75 -12.03
N GLU A 129 7.20 2.90 -12.72
CA GLU A 129 6.22 1.83 -12.84
C GLU A 129 6.84 0.61 -13.53
N GLY A 130 6.61 -0.58 -12.98
CA GLY A 130 7.20 -1.82 -13.48
C GLY A 130 8.67 -2.03 -13.10
N TYR A 131 9.29 -1.12 -12.34
CA TYR A 131 10.56 -1.41 -11.66
C TYR A 131 10.33 -2.45 -10.55
N PHE A 132 11.38 -3.04 -10.02
CA PHE A 132 11.33 -4.03 -8.94
C PHE A 132 11.61 -3.40 -7.58
N VAL A 133 10.91 -3.85 -6.55
CA VAL A 133 11.15 -3.44 -5.17
C VAL A 133 12.41 -4.12 -4.64
N GLN A 134 13.36 -3.31 -4.17
CA GLN A 134 14.58 -3.76 -3.50
C GLN A 134 14.66 -3.17 -2.10
N VAL A 135 14.94 -4.02 -1.11
CA VAL A 135 15.19 -3.62 0.28
C VAL A 135 16.69 -3.65 0.54
N VAL A 136 17.22 -2.64 1.23
CA VAL A 136 18.65 -2.50 1.51
C VAL A 136 18.89 -2.19 2.99
N LEU A 137 19.74 -2.99 3.64
CA LEU A 137 20.37 -2.61 4.92
C LEU A 137 21.57 -1.74 4.57
N ALA A 138 21.51 -0.45 4.88
CA ALA A 138 22.42 0.54 4.29
C ALA A 138 23.62 0.91 5.17
N THR A 139 23.57 0.61 6.47
CA THR A 139 24.52 1.16 7.46
C THR A 139 24.78 0.21 8.63
N ASP A 140 25.69 0.59 9.52
CA ASP A 140 25.96 -0.14 10.75
C ASP A 140 24.77 -0.08 11.71
N GLY A 141 24.43 -1.22 12.32
CA GLY A 141 23.29 -1.31 13.21
C GLY A 141 22.75 -2.72 13.39
N TYR A 142 21.61 -2.81 14.08
CA TYR A 142 20.87 -4.05 14.27
C TYR A 142 19.52 -3.96 13.56
N TYR A 143 19.11 -5.05 12.93
CA TYR A 143 17.97 -5.12 12.03
C TYR A 143 17.15 -6.36 12.30
N ASP A 144 15.82 -6.21 12.35
CA ASP A 144 14.88 -7.33 12.35
C ASP A 144 13.48 -6.86 11.88
N ASP A 145 12.58 -7.82 11.67
CA ASP A 145 11.15 -7.60 11.39
C ASP A 145 10.90 -6.52 10.33
N ILE A 146 11.54 -6.66 9.16
CA ILE A 146 11.43 -5.69 8.07
C ILE A 146 10.21 -6.02 7.23
N VAL A 147 9.23 -5.12 7.26
CA VAL A 147 7.97 -5.24 6.54
C VAL A 147 7.83 -4.07 5.57
N ILE A 148 7.52 -4.40 4.32
CA ILE A 148 7.19 -3.41 3.28
C ILE A 148 5.79 -3.71 2.76
N TYR A 149 4.96 -2.68 2.69
CA TYR A 149 3.70 -2.76 1.97
C TYR A 149 3.51 -1.52 1.11
N SER A 150 2.73 -1.68 0.04
CA SER A 150 2.30 -0.57 -0.80
C SER A 150 0.80 -0.38 -0.70
N GLN A 151 0.37 0.87 -0.79
CA GLN A 151 -1.03 1.24 -0.90
C GLN A 151 -1.18 2.32 -1.97
N PRO A 152 -2.30 2.35 -2.71
CA PRO A 152 -2.61 3.48 -3.57
C PRO A 152 -2.54 4.79 -2.78
N ASP A 153 -1.99 5.83 -3.38
CA ASP A 153 -2.07 7.16 -2.83
C ASP A 153 -3.45 7.73 -3.11
N GLU A 154 -4.33 7.68 -2.09
CA GLU A 154 -5.69 8.21 -2.17
C GLU A 154 -5.75 9.69 -2.55
N THR A 155 -4.67 10.46 -2.35
CA THR A 155 -4.60 11.87 -2.80
C THR A 155 -4.34 12.03 -4.30
N LEU A 156 -3.84 10.97 -4.96
CA LEU A 156 -3.64 10.89 -6.40
C LEU A 156 -4.65 9.96 -7.07
N MET A 157 -5.35 9.14 -6.30
CA MET A 157 -6.53 8.46 -6.81
C MET A 157 -7.56 9.55 -7.14
N PRO A 158 -8.09 9.55 -8.36
CA PRO A 158 -9.21 10.42 -8.69
C PRO A 158 -10.30 10.17 -7.62
N ALA A 159 -10.90 11.22 -7.08
CA ALA A 159 -11.74 11.12 -5.88
C ALA A 159 -12.89 10.14 -6.08
N CYS A 160 -12.90 9.03 -5.32
CA CYS A 160 -13.88 7.97 -5.48
C CYS A 160 -15.26 8.52 -5.13
N CYS A 161 -16.24 8.39 -6.03
CA CYS A 161 -17.58 8.77 -5.64
C CYS A 161 -18.09 7.86 -4.51
N GLY A 162 -18.96 8.42 -3.67
CA GLY A 162 -19.37 7.85 -2.39
C GLY A 162 -18.65 8.41 -1.16
N ASP A 163 -17.60 9.22 -1.34
CA ASP A 163 -17.00 9.96 -0.22
C ASP A 163 -17.78 11.25 0.12
N SER A 164 -17.41 11.92 1.23
CA SER A 164 -18.12 13.11 1.71
C SER A 164 -18.03 14.31 0.77
N ASP A 165 -16.97 14.38 -0.03
CA ASP A 165 -16.71 15.47 -0.97
C ASP A 165 -17.29 15.15 -2.37
N HIS A 166 -17.54 13.87 -2.67
CA HIS A 166 -18.03 13.33 -3.93
C HIS A 166 -19.16 12.31 -3.68
N PRO A 167 -20.34 12.73 -3.20
CA PRO A 167 -21.43 11.79 -2.93
C PRO A 167 -21.87 11.08 -4.21
N TYR A 168 -22.46 9.88 -4.06
CA TYR A 168 -23.08 9.16 -5.18
C TYR A 168 -24.11 10.05 -5.91
N PRO A 169 -24.23 9.93 -7.24
CA PRO A 169 -25.34 10.55 -7.97
C PRO A 169 -26.68 10.15 -7.37
N ILE A 170 -27.66 11.05 -7.41
CA ILE A 170 -29.03 10.68 -7.05
C ILE A 170 -29.50 9.64 -8.07
N GLY A 171 -30.01 8.50 -7.61
CA GLY A 171 -30.42 7.39 -8.47
C GLY A 171 -29.34 6.35 -8.76
N ASP A 172 -28.12 6.50 -8.24
CA ASP A 172 -27.13 5.40 -8.20
C ASP A 172 -27.48 4.47 -7.04
N LEU A 173 -28.16 3.36 -7.37
CA LEU A 173 -28.73 2.42 -6.41
C LEU A 173 -27.82 1.22 -6.15
N ASN A 174 -26.76 1.06 -6.95
CA ASN A 174 -25.78 -0.02 -6.79
C ASN A 174 -24.42 0.47 -6.27
N PHE A 175 -24.25 1.79 -6.12
CA PHE A 175 -23.05 2.47 -5.63
C PHE A 175 -21.84 2.28 -6.55
N ASP A 176 -22.06 2.26 -7.87
CA ASP A 176 -21.01 2.11 -8.88
C ASP A 176 -20.53 3.43 -9.50
N CYS A 177 -21.09 4.57 -9.07
CA CYS A 177 -20.82 5.93 -9.53
C CYS A 177 -21.47 6.35 -10.85
N TYR A 178 -22.39 5.53 -11.37
CA TYR A 178 -23.12 5.78 -12.59
C TYR A 178 -24.61 5.54 -12.38
N VAL A 179 -25.47 6.43 -12.87
CA VAL A 179 -26.92 6.16 -12.95
C VAL A 179 -27.20 5.52 -14.31
N ASN A 180 -27.40 4.20 -14.33
CA ASN A 180 -27.53 3.45 -15.57
C ASN A 180 -28.59 2.33 -15.49
N TRP A 181 -28.56 1.42 -16.47
CA TRP A 181 -29.51 0.33 -16.59
C TRP A 181 -29.53 -0.62 -15.38
N TYR A 182 -28.39 -0.82 -14.72
CA TYR A 182 -28.33 -1.64 -13.50
C TYR A 182 -29.12 -1.00 -12.35
N ASP A 183 -29.08 0.33 -12.22
CA ASP A 183 -29.85 1.06 -11.23
C ASP A 183 -31.34 1.04 -11.56
N LEU A 184 -31.70 1.16 -12.84
CA LEU A 184 -33.10 1.03 -13.25
C LEU A 184 -33.65 -0.37 -12.92
N TRP A 185 -32.82 -1.41 -13.07
CA TRP A 185 -33.21 -2.76 -12.66
C TRP A 185 -33.41 -2.84 -11.13
N LYS A 186 -32.51 -2.27 -10.33
CA LYS A 186 -32.66 -2.17 -8.87
C LYS A 186 -33.91 -1.40 -8.45
N PHE A 187 -34.20 -0.29 -9.13
CA PHE A 187 -35.42 0.48 -8.94
C PHE A 187 -36.66 -0.37 -9.24
N GLY A 188 -36.62 -1.14 -10.32
CA GLY A 188 -37.69 -2.06 -10.72
C GLY A 188 -37.96 -3.18 -9.70
N ASP A 189 -36.92 -3.71 -9.05
CA ASP A 189 -37.04 -4.71 -7.98
C ASP A 189 -37.81 -4.15 -6.76
N GLN A 190 -37.82 -2.83 -6.58
CA GLN A 190 -38.48 -2.13 -5.47
C GLN A 190 -39.79 -1.45 -5.90
N TRP A 191 -40.23 -1.60 -7.15
CA TRP A 191 -41.40 -0.87 -7.66
C TRP A 191 -42.66 -1.15 -6.84
N LEU A 192 -43.32 -0.08 -6.37
CA LEU A 192 -44.50 -0.13 -5.48
C LEU A 192 -44.23 -0.76 -4.11
N ALA A 193 -42.97 -0.86 -3.68
CA ALA A 193 -42.63 -1.26 -2.31
C ALA A 193 -42.96 -0.14 -1.32
N ALA A 194 -43.41 -0.55 -0.12
CA ALA A 194 -43.51 0.33 1.03
C ALA A 194 -42.17 0.32 1.79
N CYS A 195 -41.63 1.51 2.05
CA CYS A 195 -40.27 1.71 2.53
C CYS A 195 -40.25 2.32 3.93
N ALA A 196 -39.14 2.11 4.62
CA ALA A 196 -38.85 2.77 5.89
C ALA A 196 -37.35 3.09 5.98
N GLY A 197 -37.02 4.13 6.74
CA GLY A 197 -35.65 4.45 7.07
C GLY A 197 -34.94 3.33 7.87
N PRO A 198 -33.60 3.26 7.83
CA PRO A 198 -32.71 4.25 7.21
C PRO A 198 -32.45 4.03 5.72
N ASN A 199 -32.80 2.87 5.17
CA ASN A 199 -32.35 2.48 3.82
C ASN A 199 -33.33 2.82 2.70
N TRP A 200 -34.59 3.18 2.99
CA TRP A 200 -35.57 3.65 1.99
C TRP A 200 -35.66 2.75 0.75
N CYS A 201 -35.82 1.43 0.98
CA CYS A 201 -35.78 0.38 -0.05
C CYS A 201 -34.49 0.39 -0.88
N ASP A 202 -33.35 0.34 -0.19
CA ASP A 202 -32.01 0.43 -0.79
C ASP A 202 -31.83 1.67 -1.67
N GLY A 203 -32.45 2.78 -1.26
CA GLY A 203 -32.40 4.08 -1.94
C GLY A 203 -33.43 4.28 -3.06
N ALA A 204 -34.28 3.29 -3.35
CA ALA A 204 -35.28 3.39 -4.42
C ALA A 204 -36.44 4.36 -4.11
N ASP A 205 -36.79 4.57 -2.84
CA ASP A 205 -37.69 5.66 -2.40
C ASP A 205 -36.87 6.95 -2.28
N ILE A 206 -36.55 7.54 -3.43
CA ILE A 206 -35.66 8.70 -3.55
C ILE A 206 -36.27 9.95 -2.89
N SER A 207 -37.60 10.07 -2.89
CA SER A 207 -38.30 11.18 -2.25
C SER A 207 -38.47 11.03 -0.74
N HIS A 208 -38.13 9.86 -0.18
CA HIS A 208 -38.27 9.48 1.23
C HIS A 208 -39.70 9.66 1.75
N ASP A 209 -40.69 9.34 0.92
CA ASP A 209 -42.11 9.50 1.26
C ASP A 209 -42.81 8.18 1.65
N SER A 210 -42.00 7.12 1.85
CA SER A 210 -42.36 5.77 2.30
C SER A 210 -42.92 4.85 1.22
N ASP A 211 -42.99 5.24 -0.05
CA ASP A 211 -43.45 4.39 -1.15
C ASP A 211 -42.60 4.60 -2.42
N VAL A 212 -42.10 3.53 -3.05
CA VAL A 212 -41.46 3.63 -4.38
C VAL A 212 -42.53 3.76 -5.45
N LYS A 213 -42.63 4.93 -6.08
CA LYS A 213 -43.67 5.22 -7.09
C LYS A 213 -43.17 6.10 -8.22
N PHE A 214 -44.10 6.59 -9.02
CA PHE A 214 -43.79 7.46 -10.17
C PHE A 214 -43.06 8.75 -9.79
N ASN A 215 -43.22 9.25 -8.57
CA ASN A 215 -42.49 10.41 -8.10
C ASN A 215 -40.98 10.11 -8.02
N ASP A 216 -40.61 8.97 -7.44
CA ASP A 216 -39.21 8.53 -7.35
C ASP A 216 -38.64 8.20 -8.71
N PHE A 217 -39.44 7.58 -9.59
CA PHE A 217 -39.02 7.33 -10.98
C PHE A 217 -38.75 8.64 -11.74
N ALA A 218 -39.54 9.69 -11.50
CA ALA A 218 -39.32 10.99 -12.11
C ALA A 218 -37.99 11.61 -11.64
N ILE A 219 -37.64 11.47 -10.35
CA ILE A 219 -36.34 11.91 -9.83
C ILE A 219 -35.21 11.07 -10.44
N PHE A 220 -35.34 9.74 -10.45
CA PHE A 220 -34.38 8.84 -11.09
C PHE A 220 -34.12 9.21 -12.55
N ALA A 221 -35.18 9.49 -13.32
CA ALA A 221 -35.08 9.84 -14.72
C ALA A 221 -34.42 11.20 -14.97
N ASP A 222 -34.55 12.17 -14.05
CA ASP A 222 -33.86 13.47 -14.12
C ASP A 222 -32.34 13.33 -13.99
N HIS A 223 -31.90 12.28 -13.29
CA HIS A 223 -30.50 11.93 -13.08
C HIS A 223 -30.01 10.80 -14.00
N TRP A 224 -30.78 10.42 -15.03
CA TRP A 224 -30.40 9.33 -15.92
C TRP A 224 -29.08 9.64 -16.65
N LEU A 225 -28.13 8.70 -16.58
CA LEU A 225 -26.75 8.84 -17.09
C LEU A 225 -25.90 9.87 -16.34
N ASP A 226 -26.31 10.33 -15.16
CA ASP A 226 -25.41 11.06 -14.27
C ASP A 226 -24.23 10.17 -13.87
N CYS A 227 -23.06 10.81 -13.78
CA CYS A 227 -21.81 10.12 -13.52
C CYS A 227 -20.94 10.99 -12.60
N ARG A 228 -20.42 10.38 -11.53
CA ARG A 228 -19.44 11.01 -10.64
C ARG A 228 -18.16 10.19 -10.52
N ASP A 229 -17.98 9.21 -11.39
CA ASP A 229 -16.70 8.50 -11.49
C ASP A 229 -15.59 9.50 -11.91
N PRO A 230 -14.54 9.64 -11.11
CA PRO A 230 -13.44 10.54 -11.42
C PRO A 230 -12.54 10.02 -12.57
N GLN A 231 -12.71 8.77 -13.03
CA GLN A 231 -12.08 8.18 -14.20
C GLN A 231 -12.95 8.38 -15.46
N LEU A 232 -12.31 8.67 -16.60
CA LEU A 232 -12.99 8.67 -17.90
C LEU A 232 -13.57 7.26 -18.18
N PRO A 233 -14.82 7.15 -18.69
CA PRO A 233 -15.52 8.14 -19.48
C PRO A 233 -16.85 8.57 -18.83
N CYS A 234 -16.84 9.39 -17.77
CA CYS A 234 -18.05 10.16 -17.45
C CYS A 234 -18.48 11.13 -18.58
N GLY A 235 -17.70 11.23 -19.66
CA GLY A 235 -18.16 11.78 -20.93
C GLY A 235 -18.93 10.74 -21.74
N TYR A 236 -20.23 10.60 -21.49
CA TYR A 236 -21.14 10.31 -22.60
C TYR A 236 -21.13 11.54 -23.51
N SER A 237 -20.14 11.62 -24.40
CA SER A 237 -20.27 12.41 -25.62
C SER A 237 -21.35 11.74 -26.46
N HIS A 238 -22.58 12.25 -26.37
CA HIS A 238 -23.60 11.99 -27.37
C HIS A 238 -23.10 12.52 -28.74
N PRO A 239 -22.98 11.68 -29.79
CA PRO A 239 -23.33 12.13 -31.14
C PRO A 239 -24.82 12.44 -31.25
#